data_AF-A0A4U7F032-F1
#
_entry.id   AF-A0A4U7F032-F1
#
_cell.length_a   1.000
_cell.length_b   1.000
_cell.length_c   1.000
_cell.angle_alpha   90.00
_cell.angle_beta   90.00
_cell.angle_gamma   90.00
#
_symmetry.space_group_name_H-M   'P 1'
#
loop_
_entity.id
_entity.type
_entity.pdbx_description
1 polymer ?
#
loop_
_entity_poly.entity_id
_entity_poly.type
_entity_poly.pdbx_seq_one_letter_code
_entity_poly.pdbx_strand_id
1 'polypeptide(L)'
;MGTGEDESYTEGGPPNDFGETLNRTFLDRSIAFNVDIRHGDRNENRTEVVDMGRPSDNAVTARRSVALADDANLTAPGYEDTTLRQLEGDPGAFYVEDDVVAGDVYDYVEVRIVVWRM
;
A
#
# COMPACT_ATOMS: atom_id res chain seq x y z
N MET A 1 22.05 -6.75 2.19
CA MET A 1 21.74 -6.47 0.79
C MET A 1 20.47 -7.24 0.47
N GLY A 2 19.31 -6.59 0.58
CA GLY A 2 18.03 -7.12 0.10
C GLY A 2 17.79 -6.58 -1.30
N THR A 3 17.60 -7.46 -2.26
CA THR A 3 17.26 -7.17 -3.65
C THR A 3 15.77 -6.84 -3.73
N GLY A 4 15.40 -5.84 -4.53
CA GLY A 4 14.01 -5.38 -4.72
C GLY A 4 13.15 -6.41 -5.45
N GLU A 5 12.70 -7.41 -4.71
CA GLU A 5 11.52 -8.20 -5.04
C GLU A 5 10.43 -7.70 -4.08
N ASP A 6 9.42 -7.00 -4.62
CA ASP A 6 8.24 -6.61 -3.86
C ASP A 6 7.52 -7.88 -3.38
N GLU A 7 7.92 -8.39 -2.20
CA GLU A 7 7.31 -9.58 -1.59
C GLU A 7 5.89 -9.22 -1.16
N SER A 8 4.92 -9.43 -2.04
CA SER A 8 3.50 -9.25 -1.74
C SER A 8 2.99 -10.37 -0.83
N TYR A 9 2.05 -10.03 0.05
CA TYR A 9 1.45 -11.04 0.91
C TYR A 9 0.44 -11.88 0.10
N THR A 10 0.56 -13.21 0.15
CA THR A 10 -0.25 -14.12 -0.66
C THR A 10 -1.30 -14.90 0.14
N GLU A 11 -1.16 -14.97 1.46
CA GLU A 11 -2.03 -15.73 2.36
C GLU A 11 -2.91 -14.85 3.26
N GLY A 12 -2.67 -13.53 3.27
CA GLY A 12 -3.48 -12.57 4.01
C GLY A 12 -2.95 -11.14 3.88
N GLY A 13 -3.56 -10.21 4.59
CA GLY A 13 -3.09 -8.83 4.66
C GLY A 13 -1.76 -8.69 5.42
N PRO A 14 -1.07 -7.55 5.26
CA PRO A 14 0.14 -7.24 6.02
C PRO A 14 -0.10 -7.33 7.53
N PRO A 15 0.94 -7.64 8.35
CA PRO A 15 0.81 -7.77 9.80
C PRO A 15 0.70 -6.40 10.49
N ASN A 16 -0.37 -5.68 10.20
CA ASN A 16 -0.75 -4.40 10.77
C ASN A 16 -2.29 -4.31 10.90
N ASP A 17 -2.78 -3.29 11.63
CA ASP A 17 -4.22 -3.11 11.90
C ASP A 17 -5.09 -3.12 10.62
N PHE A 18 -4.54 -2.62 9.50
CA PHE A 18 -5.22 -2.61 8.21
C PHE A 18 -5.36 -4.04 7.64
N GLY A 19 -4.27 -4.80 7.56
CA GLY A 19 -4.30 -6.18 7.07
C GLY A 19 -5.10 -7.12 7.97
N GLU A 20 -5.00 -6.97 9.30
CA GLU A 20 -5.84 -7.71 10.25
C GLU A 20 -7.34 -7.43 10.04
N THR A 21 -7.68 -6.17 9.78
CA THR A 21 -9.07 -5.78 9.48
C THR A 21 -9.56 -6.37 8.16
N LEU A 22 -8.72 -6.41 7.11
CA LEU A 22 -9.05 -7.05 5.84
C LEU A 22 -9.27 -8.55 6.01
N ASN A 23 -8.38 -9.23 6.73
CA ASN A 23 -8.47 -10.66 7.02
C ASN A 23 -9.81 -10.99 7.70
N ARG A 24 -10.13 -10.30 8.80
CA ARG A 24 -11.40 -10.47 9.52
C ARG A 24 -12.64 -10.13 8.68
N THR A 25 -12.53 -9.17 7.76
CA THR A 25 -13.67 -8.72 6.96
C THR A 25 -13.97 -9.64 5.79
N PHE A 26 -12.93 -10.20 5.16
CA PHE A 26 -13.01 -10.93 3.89
C PHE A 26 -12.63 -12.41 4.02
N LEU A 27 -11.46 -12.76 4.57
CA LEU A 27 -10.98 -14.15 4.62
C LEU A 27 -11.85 -15.04 5.49
N ASP A 28 -12.31 -14.52 6.63
CA ASP A 28 -13.26 -15.23 7.52
C ASP A 28 -14.57 -15.61 6.81
N ARG A 29 -14.86 -14.99 5.66
CA ARG A 29 -16.06 -15.20 4.83
C ARG A 29 -15.75 -15.86 3.48
N SER A 30 -14.55 -16.42 3.33
CA SER A 30 -14.05 -17.02 2.08
C SER A 30 -14.05 -16.05 0.89
N ILE A 31 -13.72 -14.78 1.15
CA ILE A 31 -13.53 -13.75 0.12
C ILE A 31 -12.03 -13.46 0.05
N ALA A 32 -11.42 -13.71 -1.10
CA ALA A 32 -10.03 -13.33 -1.38
C ALA A 32 -9.97 -11.83 -1.72
N PHE A 33 -8.81 -11.22 -1.48
CA PHE A 33 -8.59 -9.82 -1.78
C PHE A 33 -7.17 -9.53 -2.24
N ASN A 34 -7.03 -8.59 -3.19
CA ASN A 34 -5.75 -7.98 -3.57
C ASN A 34 -5.73 -6.52 -3.17
N VAL A 35 -4.56 -6.03 -2.81
CA VAL A 35 -4.32 -4.63 -2.49
C VAL A 35 -3.16 -4.12 -3.33
N ASP A 36 -3.44 -3.11 -4.15
CA ASP A 36 -2.43 -2.34 -4.87
C ASP A 36 -2.47 -0.87 -4.47
N ILE A 37 -1.29 -0.28 -4.31
CA ILE A 37 -1.10 1.15 -4.11
C ILE A 37 -0.63 1.73 -5.44
N ARG A 38 -1.30 2.77 -5.91
CA ARG A 38 -0.85 3.55 -7.06
C ARG A 38 -0.38 4.92 -6.61
N HIS A 39 0.70 5.36 -7.24
CA HIS A 39 1.40 6.59 -6.89
C HIS A 39 2.07 7.21 -8.12
N GLY A 40 2.64 8.41 -7.92
CA GLY A 40 3.13 9.30 -8.98
C GLY A 40 2.02 10.18 -9.56
N ASP A 41 2.45 11.24 -10.24
CA ASP A 41 1.66 12.31 -10.90
C ASP A 41 0.33 11.84 -11.52
N ARG A 42 0.33 10.66 -12.16
CA ARG A 42 -0.82 10.10 -12.89
C ARG A 42 -1.25 8.73 -12.37
N ASN A 43 -0.81 8.33 -11.17
CA ASN A 43 -1.04 7.00 -10.60
C ASN A 43 -0.55 5.89 -11.53
N GLU A 44 0.57 6.13 -12.22
CA GLU A 44 1.19 5.23 -13.19
C GLU A 44 1.99 4.12 -12.53
N ASN A 45 2.58 4.40 -11.36
CA ASN A 45 3.34 3.42 -10.62
C ASN A 45 2.40 2.55 -9.79
N ARG A 46 2.75 1.27 -9.65
CA ARG A 46 1.96 0.29 -8.90
C ARG A 46 2.87 -0.48 -7.97
N THR A 47 2.55 -0.45 -6.68
CA THR A 47 3.15 -1.30 -5.66
C THR A 47 2.10 -2.30 -5.20
N GLU A 48 2.40 -3.59 -5.33
CA GLU A 48 1.50 -4.65 -4.89
C GLU A 48 1.77 -5.00 -3.43
N VAL A 49 0.76 -4.82 -2.59
CA VAL A 49 0.88 -5.11 -1.15
C VAL A 49 0.39 -6.53 -0.87
N VAL A 50 -0.72 -6.93 -1.48
CA VAL A 50 -1.33 -8.26 -1.29
C VAL A 50 -1.74 -8.82 -2.65
N ASP A 51 -1.29 -10.03 -2.95
CA ASP A 51 -1.70 -10.80 -4.12
C ASP A 51 -2.14 -12.23 -3.77
N MET A 52 -3.46 -12.41 -3.65
CA MET A 52 -4.12 -13.70 -3.51
C MET A 52 -4.44 -14.35 -4.86
N GLY A 53 -3.88 -13.84 -5.95
CA GLY A 53 -4.02 -14.39 -7.30
C GLY A 53 -5.07 -13.67 -8.14
N ARG A 54 -5.65 -14.41 -9.10
CA ARG A 54 -6.49 -13.81 -10.14
C ARG A 54 -7.94 -13.62 -9.67
N PRO A 55 -8.49 -12.39 -9.73
CA PRO A 55 -9.89 -12.14 -9.46
C PRO A 55 -10.81 -12.91 -10.40
N SER A 56 -11.93 -13.40 -9.88
CA SER A 56 -12.99 -14.00 -10.71
C SER A 56 -13.83 -12.93 -11.42
N ASP A 57 -14.69 -13.34 -12.36
CA ASP A 57 -15.54 -12.42 -13.12
C ASP A 57 -16.47 -11.55 -12.24
N ASN A 58 -16.72 -11.97 -11.00
CA ASN A 58 -17.55 -11.25 -10.03
C ASN A 58 -16.73 -10.39 -9.04
N ALA A 59 -15.50 -10.03 -9.41
CA ALA A 59 -14.66 -9.20 -8.57
C ALA A 59 -15.22 -7.77 -8.43
N VAL A 60 -15.18 -7.26 -7.20
CA VAL A 60 -15.56 -5.88 -6.90
C VAL A 60 -14.31 -5.09 -6.57
N THR A 61 -14.14 -3.93 -7.22
CA THR A 61 -13.01 -3.03 -6.97
C THR A 61 -13.48 -1.77 -6.24
N ALA A 62 -12.80 -1.46 -5.14
CA ALA A 62 -12.90 -0.18 -4.45
C ALA A 62 -11.59 0.60 -4.61
N ARG A 63 -11.69 1.93 -4.72
CA ARG A 63 -10.53 2.84 -4.85
C ARG A 63 -10.71 3.98 -3.87
N ARG A 64 -9.64 4.36 -3.20
CA ARG A 64 -9.63 5.52 -2.31
C ARG A 64 -8.30 6.23 -2.35
N SER A 65 -8.33 7.53 -2.60
CA SER A 65 -7.16 8.40 -2.48
C SER A 65 -6.87 8.70 -1.02
N VAL A 66 -5.61 8.60 -0.63
CA VAL A 66 -5.09 8.87 0.71
C VAL A 66 -3.95 9.88 0.59
N ALA A 67 -4.04 10.98 1.32
CA ALA A 67 -2.95 11.94 1.42
C ALA A 67 -1.93 11.43 2.46
N LEU A 68 -0.67 11.36 2.06
CA LEU A 68 0.46 11.10 2.94
C LEU A 68 1.01 12.44 3.40
N ALA A 69 1.00 12.68 4.71
CA ALA A 69 1.59 13.90 5.28
C ALA A 69 3.10 13.72 5.43
N ASP A 70 3.85 14.79 5.23
CA ASP A 70 5.30 14.80 5.40
C ASP A 70 5.77 14.34 6.79
N ASP A 71 5.03 14.74 7.82
CA ASP A 71 5.31 14.44 9.23
C ASP A 71 4.71 13.10 9.67
N ALA A 72 4.14 12.32 8.75
CA ALA A 72 3.68 10.98 9.05
C ALA A 72 4.87 10.08 9.40
N ASN A 73 4.82 9.49 10.59
CA ASN A 73 5.82 8.50 11.01
C ASN A 73 5.63 7.18 10.25
N LEU A 74 6.75 6.57 9.87
CA LEU A 74 6.75 5.23 9.35
C LEU A 74 6.33 4.24 10.44
N THR A 75 5.57 3.22 10.03
CA THR A 75 5.13 2.13 10.90
C THR A 75 5.95 0.85 10.71
N ALA A 76 6.97 0.91 9.83
CA ALA A 76 7.86 -0.21 9.58
C ALA A 76 8.79 -0.42 10.79
N PRO A 77 9.08 -1.67 11.19
CA PRO A 77 10.00 -1.96 12.29
C PRO A 77 11.39 -1.34 12.06
N GLY A 78 11.88 -0.59 13.05
CA GLY A 78 13.18 0.09 13.00
C GLY A 78 13.16 1.48 12.35
N TYR A 79 11.99 1.97 11.91
CA TYR A 79 11.79 3.30 11.33
C TYR A 79 10.75 4.12 12.10
N GLU A 80 10.37 3.71 13.31
CA GLU A 80 9.26 4.30 14.07
C GLU A 80 9.48 5.78 14.44
N ASP A 81 10.75 6.21 14.53
CA ASP A 81 11.16 7.60 14.78
C ASP A 81 11.47 8.38 13.49
N THR A 82 11.15 7.81 12.33
CA THR A 82 11.42 8.39 11.00
C THR A 82 10.12 8.82 10.34
N THR A 83 10.08 10.08 9.90
CA THR A 83 8.98 10.68 9.12
C THR A 83 9.24 10.56 7.62
N LEU A 84 8.19 10.64 6.81
CA LEU A 84 8.32 10.64 5.35
C LEU A 84 9.22 11.76 4.83
N ARG A 85 9.13 12.97 5.41
CA ARG A 85 10.03 14.09 5.09
C ARG A 85 11.50 13.78 5.32
N GLN A 86 11.84 12.94 6.30
CA GLN A 86 13.24 12.57 6.54
C GLN A 86 13.81 11.62 5.48
N LEU A 87 12.95 11.05 4.63
CA LEU A 87 13.34 10.21 3.49
C LEU A 87 13.43 11.01 2.19
N GLU A 88 13.05 12.29 2.20
CA GLU A 88 13.15 13.18 1.04
C GLU A 88 14.60 13.20 0.53
N GLY A 89 14.78 12.87 -0.74
CA GLY A 89 16.10 12.84 -1.38
C GLY A 89 16.95 11.59 -1.12
N ASP A 90 16.43 10.56 -0.44
CA ASP A 90 17.06 9.23 -0.35
C ASP A 90 16.36 8.23 -1.30
N PRO A 91 16.83 8.11 -2.57
CA PRO A 91 16.14 7.31 -3.58
C PRO A 91 16.11 5.83 -3.18
N GLY A 92 14.90 5.27 -3.09
CA GLY A 92 14.65 3.88 -2.72
C GLY A 92 14.46 3.63 -1.22
N ALA A 93 14.54 4.65 -0.37
CA ALA A 93 14.20 4.53 1.04
C ALA A 93 12.68 4.37 1.28
N PHE A 94 11.87 4.88 0.35
CA PHE A 94 10.42 4.67 0.30
C PHE A 94 9.99 4.38 -1.13
N TYR A 95 8.96 3.56 -1.31
CA TYR A 95 8.47 3.14 -2.64
C TYR A 95 7.65 4.21 -3.35
N VAL A 96 7.26 5.28 -2.64
CA VAL A 96 6.60 6.46 -3.20
C VAL A 96 7.62 7.60 -3.25
N GLU A 97 7.79 8.19 -4.42
CA GLU A 97 8.60 9.40 -4.58
C GLU A 97 7.80 10.61 -4.10
N ASP A 98 8.48 11.58 -3.47
CA ASP A 98 7.88 12.87 -3.17
C ASP A 98 7.64 13.63 -4.47
N ASP A 99 6.37 13.77 -4.85
CA ASP A 99 5.94 14.36 -6.12
C ASP A 99 5.20 15.70 -5.90
N VAL A 100 5.07 16.15 -4.64
CA VAL A 100 4.36 17.39 -4.32
C VAL A 100 5.36 18.53 -4.16
N VAL A 101 5.39 19.43 -5.16
CA VAL A 101 6.23 20.63 -5.13
C VAL A 101 5.79 21.58 -4.00
N ALA A 102 6.44 21.45 -2.85
CA ALA A 102 6.32 22.25 -1.62
C ALA A 102 4.93 22.22 -0.95
N GLY A 103 4.84 21.54 0.20
CA GLY A 103 3.64 21.51 1.05
C GLY A 103 3.87 20.72 2.35
N ASP A 104 2.80 20.52 3.13
CA ASP A 104 2.78 19.60 4.29
C ASP A 104 2.40 18.15 3.89
N VAL A 105 2.24 17.91 2.57
CA VAL A 105 1.81 16.64 1.99
C VAL A 105 2.95 16.11 1.13
N TYR A 106 3.34 14.86 1.40
CA TYR A 106 4.37 14.14 0.69
C TYR A 106 3.87 13.61 -0.66
N ASP A 107 2.72 12.93 -0.67
CA ASP A 107 2.07 12.48 -1.91
C ASP A 107 0.58 12.12 -1.69
N TYR A 108 -0.18 11.98 -2.76
CA TYR A 108 -1.51 11.38 -2.79
C TYR A 108 -1.47 10.00 -3.46
N VAL A 109 -1.64 8.95 -2.66
CA VAL A 109 -1.68 7.58 -3.17
C VAL A 109 -3.11 7.08 -3.37
N GLU A 110 -3.38 6.35 -4.45
CA GLU A 110 -4.63 5.61 -4.62
C GLU A 110 -4.46 4.20 -4.06
N VAL A 111 -5.16 3.90 -2.97
CA VAL A 111 -5.29 2.52 -2.47
C VAL A 111 -6.44 1.85 -3.20
N ARG A 112 -6.14 0.76 -3.89
CA ARG A 112 -7.11 -0.08 -4.59
C ARG A 112 -7.21 -1.42 -3.90
N ILE A 113 -8.44 -1.84 -3.66
CA ILE A 113 -8.76 -3.13 -3.09
C ILE A 113 -9.68 -3.86 -4.05
N VAL A 114 -9.28 -5.05 -4.48
CA VAL A 114 -10.08 -5.93 -5.35
C VAL A 114 -10.48 -7.14 -4.52
N VAL A 115 -11.78 -7.42 -4.41
CA VAL A 115 -12.28 -8.56 -3.63
C VAL A 115 -13.13 -9.49 -4.49
N TRP A 116 -13.03 -10.79 -4.25
CA TRP A 116 -13.84 -11.80 -4.95
C TRP A 116 -14.07 -13.01 -4.07
N ARG A 117 -15.18 -13.72 -4.30
CA ARG A 117 -15.39 -15.02 -3.65
C ARG A 117 -14.46 -16.07 -4.23
N MET A 118 -13.89 -16.86 -3.32
CA MET A 118 -13.22 -18.13 -3.65
C MET A 118 -14.24 -19.21 -4.00
#